data_AF-A0A1H4AK49-F1
#
_entry.id   AF-A0A1H4AK49-F1
#
_cell.length_a   1.000
_cell.length_b   1.000
_cell.length_c   1.000
_cell.angle_alpha   90.00
_cell.angle_beta   90.00
_cell.angle_gamma   90.00
#
_symmetry.space_group_name_H-M   'P 1'
#
loop_
_entity.id
_entity.type
_entity.pdbx_description
1 polymer ?
#
loop_
_entity_poly.entity_id
_entity_poly.type
_entity_poly.pdbx_seq_one_letter_code
_entity_poly.pdbx_strand_id
1 'polypeptide(L)' 'MSVEELEAYFAGIELPERVELDKGVVIEDIPLFLESHFSYLKKNWDLKSADVFVLRLHQLHAKIEAGREEG' A
#
# COMPACT_ATOMS: atom_id res chain seq x y z
N MET A 1 7.73 -5.05 7.47
CA MET A 1 8.38 -4.36 6.34
C MET A 1 8.43 -2.88 6.65
N SER A 2 9.53 -2.23 6.33
CA SER A 2 9.67 -0.77 6.39
C SER A 2 9.00 -0.13 5.19
N VAL A 3 8.78 1.19 5.25
CA VAL A 3 8.19 1.96 4.13
C VAL A 3 9.00 1.79 2.84
N GLU A 4 10.33 1.83 2.95
CA GLU A 4 11.24 1.64 1.81
C GLU A 4 11.15 0.24 1.20
N GLU A 5 10.98 -0.79 2.04
CA GLU A 5 10.81 -2.18 1.58
C GLU A 5 9.48 -2.36 0.85
N LEU A 6 8.42 -1.70 1.33
CA LEU A 6 7.11 -1.71 0.66
C LEU A 6 7.20 -0.99 -0.69
N GLU A 7 7.86 0.17 -0.75
CA GLU A 7 8.06 0.92 -2.01
C GLU A 7 8.81 0.05 -3.04
N ALA A 8 9.88 -0.62 -2.62
CA ALA A 8 10.64 -1.53 -3.46
C ALA A 8 9.82 -2.77 -3.90
N TYR A 9 9.05 -3.37 -2.99
CA TYR A 9 8.18 -4.51 -3.31
C TYR A 9 7.15 -4.13 -4.38
N PHE A 10 6.41 -3.04 -4.16
CA PHE A 10 5.36 -2.60 -5.09
C PHE A 10 5.93 -2.13 -6.43
N ALA A 11 7.16 -1.62 -6.48
CA ALA A 11 7.84 -1.29 -7.72
C ALA A 11 8.33 -2.53 -8.50
N GLY A 12 8.54 -3.66 -7.82
CA GLY A 12 9.07 -4.89 -8.40
C GLY A 12 8.01 -5.92 -8.82
N ILE A 13 6.72 -5.67 -8.56
CA ILE A 13 5.63 -6.58 -8.91
C ILE A 13 4.63 -5.90 -9.86
N GLU A 14 3.88 -6.71 -10.61
CA GLU A 14 2.67 -6.21 -11.26
C GLU A 14 1.59 -5.99 -10.20
N LEU A 15 1.22 -4.74 -10.01
CA LEU A 15 0.12 -4.33 -9.14
C LEU A 15 -1.20 -4.53 -9.90
N PRO A 16 -2.25 -5.06 -9.27
CA PRO A 16 -3.57 -5.10 -9.89
C PRO A 16 -4.09 -3.67 -10.09
N GLU A 17 -4.91 -3.46 -11.13
CA GLU A 17 -5.55 -2.16 -11.36
C GLU A 17 -6.35 -1.72 -10.13
N ARG A 18 -7.08 -2.66 -9.52
CA ARG A 18 -7.90 -2.41 -8.33
C ARG A 18 -7.76 -3.50 -7.28
N VAL A 19 -7.91 -3.14 -6.01
CA VAL A 19 -7.98 -4.10 -4.90
C VAL A 19 -9.00 -3.67 -3.86
N GLU A 20 -9.76 -4.63 -3.37
CA GLU A 20 -10.66 -4.43 -2.24
C GLU A 20 -9.90 -4.67 -0.92
N LEU A 21 -9.59 -3.56 -0.26
CA LEU A 21 -8.85 -3.56 1.00
C LEU A 21 -9.71 -4.04 2.16
N ASP A 22 -10.98 -3.62 2.18
CA ASP A 22 -12.00 -4.08 3.14
C ASP A 22 -13.39 -3.99 2.48
N LYS A 23 -14.45 -4.48 3.12
CA LYS A 23 -15.80 -4.48 2.55
C LYS A 23 -16.23 -3.03 2.22
N GLY A 24 -16.29 -2.71 0.94
CA GLY A 24 -16.64 -1.38 0.45
C GLY A 24 -15.47 -0.38 0.40
N VAL A 25 -14.24 -0.80 0.72
CA VAL A 25 -13.02 -0.01 0.53
C VAL A 25 -12.27 -0.59 -0.66
N VAL A 26 -12.56 -0.05 -1.84
CA VAL A 26 -11.88 -0.40 -3.09
C VAL A 26 -10.88 0.69 -3.43
N ILE A 27 -9.62 0.30 -3.61
CA ILE A 27 -8.63 1.15 -4.27
C ILE A 27 -8.73 0.87 -5.75
N GLU A 28 -9.17 1.87 -6.52
CA GLU A 28 -9.27 1.80 -7.98
C GLU A 28 -7.97 2.16 -8.70
N ASP A 29 -7.04 2.85 -8.00
CA ASP A 29 -5.73 3.23 -8.51
C ASP A 29 -4.66 2.96 -7.46
N ILE A 30 -4.14 1.74 -7.46
CA ILE A 30 -3.06 1.35 -6.54
C ILE A 30 -1.80 2.19 -6.74
N PRO A 31 -1.31 2.47 -7.97
CA PRO A 31 -0.10 3.26 -8.17
C PRO A 31 -0.24 4.67 -7.58
N LEU A 32 -1.37 5.33 -7.82
CA LEU A 32 -1.65 6.67 -7.29
C LEU A 32 -1.77 6.67 -5.77
N PHE A 33 -2.43 5.63 -5.22
CA PHE A 33 -2.54 5.45 -3.78
C PHE A 33 -1.16 5.33 -3.14
N LEU A 34 -0.30 4.47 -3.67
CA LEU A 34 1.07 4.27 -3.20
C LEU A 34 1.86 5.58 -3.28
N GLU A 35 1.87 6.25 -4.42
CA GLU A 35 2.58 7.52 -4.61
C GLU A 35 2.13 8.56 -3.58
N SER A 36 0.82 8.72 -3.38
CA SER A 36 0.27 9.66 -2.41
C SER A 36 0.68 9.31 -0.97
N HIS A 37 0.67 8.02 -0.60
CA HIS A 37 1.03 7.57 0.74
C HIS A 37 2.53 7.73 0.98
N PHE A 38 3.37 7.27 0.06
CA PHE A 38 4.82 7.41 0.16
C PHE A 38 5.27 8.88 0.16
N SER A 39 4.66 9.72 -0.68
CA SER A 39 4.94 11.17 -0.70
C SER A 39 4.56 11.83 0.62
N TYR A 40 3.42 11.45 1.21
CA TYR A 40 3.02 11.95 2.52
C TYR A 40 3.97 11.48 3.63
N LEU A 41 4.33 10.19 3.64
CA LEU A 41 5.26 9.59 4.60
C LEU A 41 6.64 10.24 4.50
N LYS A 42 7.20 10.45 3.30
CA LYS A 42 8.50 11.12 3.11
C LYS A 42 8.52 12.53 3.71
N LYS A 43 7.40 13.26 3.69
CA LYS A 43 7.29 14.62 4.24
C LYS A 43 6.93 14.67 5.72
N ASN A 44 6.23 13.67 6.24
CA ASN A 44 5.60 13.70 7.56
C ASN A 44 5.94 12.48 8.42
N TRP A 45 7.07 11.81 8.17
CA TRP A 45 7.43 10.55 8.82
C TRP A 45 7.49 10.63 10.37
N ASP A 46 7.75 11.82 10.91
CA ASP A 46 7.81 12.09 12.36
C ASP A 46 6.42 12.25 13.00
N LEU A 47 5.36 12.43 12.21
CA LEU A 47 4.00 12.61 12.72
C LEU A 47 3.36 11.27 13.06
N LYS A 48 2.69 11.18 14.21
CA LYS A 48 1.83 10.02 14.56
C LYS A 48 0.77 9.71 13.50
N SER A 49 0.34 10.70 12.73
CA SER A 49 -0.61 10.49 11.62
C SER A 49 -0.03 9.64 10.50
N ALA A 50 1.30 9.60 10.33
CA ALA A 50 2.00 8.76 9.35
C ALA A 50 1.77 7.27 9.59
N ASP A 51 1.61 6.85 10.85
CA ASP A 51 1.43 5.45 11.26
C ASP A 51 0.22 4.80 10.56
N VAL A 52 -0.88 5.56 10.41
CA VAL A 52 -2.07 5.12 9.66
C VAL A 52 -1.78 4.86 8.19
N PHE A 53 -0.91 5.66 7.56
CA PHE A 53 -0.55 5.47 6.15
C PHE A 53 0.34 4.23 5.99
N VAL A 54 1.28 4.02 6.92
CA VAL A 54 2.09 2.78 6.95
C VAL A 54 1.20 1.56 7.13
N LEU A 55 0.25 1.61 8.07
CA LEU A 55 -0.70 0.53 8.31
C LEU A 55 -1.49 0.16 7.05
N ARG A 56 -2.00 1.16 6.32
CA ARG A 56 -2.74 0.94 5.06
C ARG A 56 -1.89 0.29 3.98
N LEU A 57 -0.61 0.68 3.86
CA LEU A 57 0.32 0.04 2.92
C LEU A 57 0.57 -1.42 3.28
N HIS A 58 0.67 -1.75 4.56
CA HIS A 58 0.75 -3.15 5.01
C HIS A 58 -0.50 -3.95 4.71
N GLN A 59 -1.68 -3.38 4.93
CA GLN A 59 -2.95 -4.05 4.61
C GLN A 59 -3.07 -4.30 3.10
N LEU A 60 -2.68 -3.32 2.29
CA LEU A 60 -2.60 -3.45 0.84
C LEU A 60 -1.66 -4.59 0.41
N HIS A 61 -0.45 -4.63 0.98
CA HIS A 61 0.51 -5.71 0.74
C HIS A 61 -0.08 -7.08 1.09
N ALA A 62 -0.66 -7.22 2.28
CA ALA A 62 -1.27 -8.47 2.71
C ALA A 62 -2.43 -8.91 1.80
N LYS A 63 -3.21 -7.97 1.26
CA LYS A 63 -4.29 -8.26 0.31
C LYS A 63 -3.77 -8.72 -1.05
N ILE A 64 -2.71 -8.09 -1.54
CA ILE A 64 -2.07 -8.47 -2.80
C ILE A 64 -1.44 -9.87 -2.68
N GLU A 65 -0.73 -10.15 -1.59
CA GLU A 65 -0.16 -11.49 -1.32
C GLU A 65 -1.26 -12.55 -1.18
N ALA A 66 -2.31 -12.28 -0.40
CA ALA A 66 -3.42 -13.22 -0.22
C ALA A 66 -4.14 -13.53 -1.54
N GLY A 67 -4.33 -12.53 -2.41
CA GLY A 67 -4.90 -12.74 -3.75
C GLY A 67 -3.97 -13.48 -4.71
N ARG A 68 -2.68 -13.61 -4.39
CA ARG A 68 -1.67 -14.32 -5.19
C ARG A 68 -1.52 -15.78 -4.81
N GLU A 69 -1.73 -16.14 -3.54
CA GLU A 69 -1.67 -17.53 -3.06
C GLU A 69 -2.88 -18.39 -3.48
N GLU A 70 -3.97 -17.78 -3.95
CA GLU A 70 -5.16 -18.48 -4.46
C GLU A 70 -5.16 -18.71 -5.99
N GLY A 71 -4.04 -18.41 -6.69
CA GLY A 71 -3.89 -18.48 -8.15
C GLY A 71 -3.10 -19.67 -8.68
#